data_AF-A0A935KX02-F1
#
_entry.id   AF-A0A935KX02-F1
#
_cell.length_a   1.000
_cell.length_b   1.000
_cell.length_c   1.000
_cell.angle_alpha   90.00
_cell.angle_beta   90.00
_cell.angle_gamma   90.00
#
_symmetry.space_group_name_H-M   'P 1'
#
loop_
_entity.id
_entity.type
_entity.pdbx_description
1 polymer ?
#
loop_
_entity_poly.entity_id
_entity_poly.type
_entity_poly.pdbx_seq_one_letter_code
_entity_poly.pdbx_strand_id
1 'polypeptide(L)'
;MLRKIKNMRRSEAPGSSIDDQTRTPEQSAAYWWRLVSSAEDQPAGLEAPVPRAAIEALAQLVTKVLTERKTLLLLVPDDEFLPAFSSALDISLRPLCLVLPSADFAARIAMRATLSLMKSRLSRNGGDEHALAWANQMERINTQALAWRDAQEWNSSNARRDWPTTTPDLFPVRILPVAAYRAQARKRADIAVCFCCDPGTDAAFLGDRLLYIGGRTAHGKQHAPTYADEAARLRAELAQLTQEIGELELELATAQAEMTDFTHRYYRVVGRRMTELDVLKAKLARRQLEAMQRPDTAQHANEAPAVNPAMQQAQDTYREYQRQADRSREESARFEQARREKGESESAQPFRPSSEIKRMFRHLAQRIHPDRAVNEADRAWRTQLMSEANRAYRAGNADALREVATLWEEGGGRGQTSISTATGTSAQDLLRQQIATMRERFEVIRGELHSLFGSRLYELFLAARQIGRYGRDMLQELADKLDTQIKDVLAALRALGDTADPFGDSFSDLSAPS
;
A
#
# COMPACT_ATOMS: atom_id res chain seq x y z
N MET A 1 -41.36 -62.36 22.69
CA MET A 1 -42.09 -61.14 23.08
C MET A 1 -41.34 -60.34 24.15
N LEU A 2 -40.00 -60.16 24.05
CA LEU A 2 -39.17 -59.38 24.99
C LEU A 2 -37.83 -59.01 24.32
N ARG A 3 -37.85 -58.24 23.22
CA ARG A 3 -36.64 -57.70 22.56
C ARG A 3 -36.89 -56.45 21.69
N LYS A 4 -37.92 -55.67 22.02
CA LYS A 4 -38.19 -54.34 21.46
C LYS A 4 -38.70 -53.47 22.61
N ILE A 5 -37.80 -52.80 23.32
CA ILE A 5 -37.94 -51.54 24.10
C ILE A 5 -36.54 -51.30 24.69
N LYS A 6 -35.62 -50.80 23.86
CA LYS A 6 -34.39 -50.13 24.30
C LYS A 6 -33.81 -49.30 23.15
N ASN A 7 -34.65 -48.46 22.57
CA ASN A 7 -34.25 -47.40 21.64
C ASN A 7 -35.31 -46.30 21.74
N MET A 8 -35.20 -45.48 22.78
CA MET A 8 -35.83 -44.15 22.85
C MET A 8 -35.37 -43.51 24.16
N ARG A 9 -34.63 -42.40 24.01
CA ARG A 9 -34.26 -41.34 24.97
C ARG A 9 -32.75 -41.16 25.19
N ARG A 10 -32.31 -39.95 24.82
CA ARG A 10 -31.05 -39.20 25.02
C ARG A 10 -30.29 -39.00 23.71
N SER A 11 -30.05 -37.79 23.20
CA SER A 11 -30.41 -36.43 23.60
C SER A 11 -30.35 -35.57 22.34
N GLU A 12 -31.44 -34.89 21.99
CA GLU A 12 -31.44 -33.86 20.94
C GLU A 12 -30.60 -32.68 21.44
N ALA A 13 -29.52 -32.35 20.72
CA ALA A 13 -28.86 -31.07 20.83
C ALA A 13 -29.72 -30.01 20.13
N PRO A 14 -29.95 -28.82 20.71
CA PRO A 14 -30.85 -27.85 20.12
C PRO A 14 -30.14 -27.07 19.00
N GLY A 15 -30.65 -27.19 17.77
CA GLY A 15 -30.37 -26.23 16.69
C GLY A 15 -29.66 -26.76 15.45
N SER A 16 -30.19 -27.80 14.79
CA SER A 16 -29.78 -28.19 13.43
C SER A 16 -30.98 -28.26 12.48
N SER A 17 -31.28 -27.19 11.76
CA SER A 17 -32.05 -27.28 10.49
C SER A 17 -31.96 -25.98 9.68
N ILE A 18 -30.74 -25.59 9.31
CA ILE A 18 -30.51 -24.85 8.07
C ILE A 18 -29.44 -25.66 7.36
N ASP A 19 -29.78 -26.16 6.18
CA ASP A 19 -28.92 -26.98 5.32
C ASP A 19 -27.54 -26.29 5.18
N ASP A 20 -26.47 -26.91 5.70
CA ASP A 20 -25.15 -26.26 5.88
C ASP A 20 -24.52 -25.85 4.53
N GLN A 21 -25.03 -26.40 3.42
CA GLN A 21 -24.65 -26.04 2.05
C GLN A 21 -25.32 -24.75 1.53
N THR A 22 -26.33 -24.21 2.23
CA THR A 22 -27.09 -23.02 1.82
C THR A 22 -26.65 -21.74 2.54
N ARG A 23 -25.74 -21.84 3.51
CA ARG A 23 -25.26 -20.69 4.28
C ARG A 23 -24.45 -19.75 3.40
N THR A 24 -24.69 -18.45 3.55
CA THR A 24 -23.81 -17.43 2.99
C THR A 24 -22.43 -17.49 3.67
N PRO A 25 -21.38 -16.92 3.06
CA PRO A 25 -20.07 -16.79 3.71
C PRO A 25 -20.16 -16.14 5.11
N GLU A 26 -21.01 -15.13 5.25
CA GLU A 26 -21.26 -14.38 6.49
C GLU A 26 -21.87 -15.24 7.58
N GLN A 27 -22.87 -16.03 7.23
CA GLN A 27 -23.52 -16.95 8.16
C GLN A 27 -22.55 -18.04 8.62
N SER A 28 -21.71 -18.54 7.71
CA SER A 28 -20.70 -19.56 8.02
C SER A 28 -19.62 -19.01 8.94
N ALA A 29 -19.11 -17.81 8.67
CA ALA A 29 -18.15 -17.11 9.51
C ALA A 29 -18.71 -16.83 10.92
N ALA A 30 -19.95 -16.33 11.02
CA ALA A 30 -20.62 -16.07 12.29
C ALA A 30 -20.84 -17.37 13.11
N TYR A 31 -21.20 -18.46 12.43
CA TYR A 31 -21.33 -19.78 13.06
C TYR A 31 -20.00 -20.26 13.65
N TRP A 32 -18.92 -20.22 12.87
CA TRP A 32 -17.58 -20.60 13.33
C TRP A 32 -17.09 -19.70 14.46
N TRP A 33 -17.33 -18.39 14.38
CA TRP A 33 -17.01 -17.45 15.46
C TRP A 33 -17.70 -17.82 16.77
N ARG A 34 -19.01 -18.15 16.71
CA ARG A 34 -19.77 -18.58 17.90
C ARG A 34 -19.22 -19.86 18.50
N LEU A 35 -18.82 -20.83 17.65
CA LEU A 35 -18.20 -22.08 18.08
C LEU A 35 -16.91 -21.82 18.88
N VAL A 36 -15.97 -21.08 18.30
CA VAL A 36 -14.66 -20.83 18.93
C VAL A 36 -14.71 -19.85 20.10
N SER A 37 -15.75 -19.02 20.18
CA SER A 37 -15.97 -18.06 21.28
C SER A 37 -16.77 -18.65 22.45
N SER A 38 -17.32 -19.86 22.32
CA SER A 38 -18.11 -20.49 23.38
C SER A 38 -17.23 -20.85 24.59
N ALA A 39 -17.76 -20.69 25.80
CA ALA A 39 -17.00 -20.87 27.04
C ALA A 39 -16.68 -22.35 27.38
N GLU A 40 -17.19 -23.31 26.62
CA GLU A 40 -16.94 -24.74 26.88
C GLU A 40 -15.51 -25.11 26.52
N ASP A 41 -14.77 -25.64 27.49
CA ASP A 41 -13.42 -26.17 27.31
C ASP A 41 -13.53 -27.52 26.62
N GLN A 42 -13.17 -27.58 25.34
CA GLN A 42 -13.21 -28.81 24.55
C GLN A 42 -11.78 -29.16 24.05
N PRO A 43 -11.06 -30.07 24.73
CA PRO A 43 -9.65 -30.34 24.46
C PRO A 43 -9.39 -31.05 23.10
N ALA A 44 -10.43 -31.62 22.47
CA ALA A 44 -10.33 -32.30 21.19
C ALA A 44 -10.51 -31.35 19.97
N GLY A 45 -10.79 -30.07 20.17
CA GLY A 45 -11.11 -29.16 19.05
C GLY A 45 -12.49 -29.45 18.43
N LEU A 46 -13.08 -28.40 17.86
CA LEU A 46 -14.43 -28.41 17.30
C LEU A 46 -14.37 -28.85 15.84
N GLU A 47 -15.36 -29.59 15.35
CA GLU A 47 -15.45 -29.97 13.92
C GLU A 47 -16.63 -29.24 13.25
N ALA A 48 -16.39 -28.76 12.03
CA ALA A 48 -17.40 -28.17 11.17
C ALA A 48 -17.24 -28.69 9.73
N PRO A 49 -18.33 -28.86 8.96
CA PRO A 49 -18.25 -29.23 7.56
C PRO A 49 -17.70 -28.08 6.70
N VAL A 50 -17.26 -28.38 5.48
CA VAL A 50 -16.82 -27.39 4.50
C VAL A 50 -18.03 -26.81 3.76
N PRO A 51 -18.36 -25.51 3.90
CA PRO A 51 -19.40 -24.88 3.10
C PRO A 51 -18.92 -24.62 1.67
N ARG A 52 -19.85 -24.36 0.74
CA ARG A 52 -19.53 -24.14 -0.69
C ARG A 52 -18.56 -22.98 -0.93
N ALA A 53 -18.68 -21.92 -0.14
CA ALA A 53 -17.84 -20.71 -0.20
C ALA A 53 -16.95 -20.61 1.05
N ALA A 54 -16.23 -21.69 1.35
CA ALA A 54 -15.43 -21.80 2.57
C ALA A 54 -14.28 -20.79 2.66
N ILE A 55 -13.66 -20.47 1.52
CA ILE A 55 -12.54 -19.52 1.48
C ILE A 55 -13.04 -18.10 1.79
N GLU A 56 -14.16 -17.71 1.20
CA GLU A 56 -14.82 -16.43 1.47
C GLU A 56 -15.30 -16.36 2.92
N ALA A 57 -15.88 -17.44 3.45
CA ALA A 57 -16.29 -17.51 4.85
C ALA A 57 -15.10 -17.37 5.81
N LEU A 58 -13.97 -18.00 5.50
CA LEU A 58 -12.75 -17.90 6.29
C LEU A 58 -12.15 -16.50 6.24
N ALA A 59 -12.18 -15.83 5.08
CA ALA A 59 -11.76 -14.44 4.96
C ALA A 59 -12.62 -13.52 5.84
N GLN A 60 -13.92 -13.78 5.97
CA GLN A 60 -14.79 -13.02 6.88
C GLN A 60 -14.56 -13.36 8.36
N LEU A 61 -14.22 -14.61 8.68
CA LEU A 61 -13.77 -14.98 10.03
C LEU A 61 -12.49 -14.22 10.40
N VAL A 62 -11.54 -14.09 9.48
CA VAL A 62 -10.31 -13.28 9.65
C VAL A 62 -10.64 -11.83 10.00
N THR A 63 -11.58 -11.21 9.27
CA THR A 63 -12.05 -9.85 9.57
C THR A 63 -12.58 -9.73 11.00
N LYS A 64 -13.38 -10.72 11.45
CA LYS A 64 -13.92 -10.74 12.81
C LYS A 64 -12.82 -10.89 13.87
N VAL A 65 -11.87 -11.81 13.67
CA VAL A 65 -10.72 -12.02 14.57
C VAL A 65 -9.93 -10.72 14.78
N LEU A 66 -9.62 -10.01 13.69
CA LEU A 66 -8.83 -8.79 13.71
C LEU A 66 -9.54 -7.65 14.46
N THR A 67 -10.86 -7.54 14.27
CA THR A 67 -11.70 -6.55 14.96
C THR A 67 -11.76 -6.80 16.47
N GLU A 68 -11.77 -8.07 16.89
CA GLU A 68 -11.85 -8.50 18.30
C GLU A 68 -10.48 -8.58 19.00
N ARG A 69 -9.42 -8.06 18.37
CA ARG A 69 -8.04 -8.07 18.89
C ARG A 69 -7.52 -9.49 19.20
N LYS A 70 -7.98 -10.49 18.45
CA LYS A 70 -7.53 -11.88 18.56
C LYS A 70 -6.46 -12.21 17.53
N THR A 71 -5.76 -13.31 17.75
CA THR A 71 -4.81 -13.89 16.80
C THR A 71 -5.36 -15.16 16.18
N LEU A 72 -5.08 -15.38 14.89
CA LEU A 72 -5.50 -16.56 14.15
C LEU A 72 -4.30 -17.26 13.51
N LEU A 73 -4.25 -18.58 13.67
CA LEU A 73 -3.42 -19.48 12.88
C LEU A 73 -4.32 -20.34 12.00
N LEU A 74 -4.28 -20.14 10.68
CA LEU A 74 -5.01 -20.94 9.69
C LEU A 74 -4.03 -21.88 8.99
N LEU A 75 -4.19 -23.18 9.22
CA LEU A 75 -3.40 -24.22 8.57
C LEU A 75 -4.13 -24.78 7.37
N VAL A 76 -3.42 -24.88 6.25
CA VAL A 76 -3.91 -25.49 5.00
C VAL A 76 -3.08 -26.73 4.64
N PRO A 77 -3.55 -27.61 3.73
CA PRO A 77 -2.81 -28.81 3.37
C PRO A 77 -1.48 -28.50 2.67
N ASP A 78 -1.51 -27.57 1.71
CA ASP A 78 -0.41 -27.24 0.82
C ASP A 78 -0.51 -25.80 0.29
N ASP A 79 0.46 -25.41 -0.54
CA ASP A 79 0.56 -24.06 -1.11
C ASP A 79 -0.58 -23.74 -2.11
N GLU A 80 -1.33 -24.72 -2.62
CA GLU A 80 -2.35 -24.54 -3.66
C GLU A 80 -3.51 -23.65 -3.21
N PHE A 81 -3.84 -23.68 -1.91
CA PHE A 81 -4.94 -22.91 -1.34
C PHE A 81 -4.57 -21.44 -1.07
N LEU A 82 -3.28 -21.12 -0.91
CA LEU A 82 -2.83 -19.80 -0.46
C LEU A 82 -3.24 -18.65 -1.39
N PRO A 83 -3.18 -18.78 -2.73
CA PRO A 83 -3.59 -17.70 -3.63
C PRO A 83 -5.06 -17.33 -3.50
N ALA A 84 -5.93 -18.34 -3.34
CA ALA A 84 -7.36 -18.15 -3.17
C ALA A 84 -7.66 -17.46 -1.83
N PHE A 85 -7.01 -17.87 -0.75
CA PHE A 85 -7.11 -17.19 0.55
C PHE A 85 -6.68 -15.73 0.47
N SER A 86 -5.47 -15.48 -0.04
CA SER A 86 -4.95 -14.12 -0.16
C SER A 86 -5.84 -13.21 -1.01
N SER A 87 -6.45 -13.75 -2.08
CA SER A 87 -7.39 -13.00 -2.93
C SER A 87 -8.71 -12.68 -2.23
N ALA A 88 -9.23 -13.60 -1.41
CA ALA A 88 -10.50 -13.49 -0.70
C ALA A 88 -10.42 -12.55 0.52
N LEU A 89 -9.24 -12.35 1.09
CA LEU A 89 -9.04 -11.40 2.19
C LEU A 89 -9.44 -9.98 1.80
N ASP A 90 -10.04 -9.27 2.77
CA ASP A 90 -10.32 -7.85 2.64
C ASP A 90 -9.02 -7.10 2.33
N ILE A 91 -9.03 -6.30 1.27
CA ILE A 91 -7.85 -5.62 0.75
C ILE A 91 -7.23 -4.65 1.77
N SER A 92 -8.05 -4.12 2.68
CA SER A 92 -7.60 -3.23 3.75
C SER A 92 -7.01 -3.99 4.94
N LEU A 93 -7.32 -5.28 5.10
CA LEU A 93 -6.83 -6.13 6.20
C LEU A 93 -5.76 -7.13 5.75
N ARG A 94 -5.60 -7.34 4.44
CA ARG A 94 -4.58 -8.22 3.84
C ARG A 94 -3.16 -7.98 4.39
N PRO A 95 -2.70 -6.73 4.63
CA PRO A 95 -1.37 -6.52 5.20
C PRO A 95 -1.19 -6.99 6.65
N LEU A 96 -2.29 -7.27 7.37
CA LEU A 96 -2.28 -7.84 8.72
C LEU A 96 -2.22 -9.38 8.71
N CYS A 97 -2.35 -9.97 7.53
CA CYS A 97 -2.43 -11.41 7.31
C CYS A 97 -1.17 -11.90 6.61
N LEU A 98 -0.31 -12.62 7.33
CA LEU A 98 0.85 -13.27 6.73
C LEU A 98 0.43 -14.57 6.05
N VAL A 99 0.35 -14.53 4.71
CA VAL A 99 0.15 -15.71 3.88
C VAL A 99 1.51 -16.23 3.48
N LEU A 100 1.91 -17.39 3.99
CA LEU A 100 3.28 -17.88 3.84
C LEU A 100 3.33 -19.29 3.24
N PRO A 101 3.93 -19.44 2.05
CA PRO A 101 4.14 -20.74 1.41
C PRO A 101 5.23 -21.56 2.09
N SER A 102 5.29 -22.85 1.76
CA SER A 102 6.31 -23.78 2.26
C SER A 102 7.66 -23.62 1.57
N ALA A 103 7.67 -23.20 0.30
CA ALA A 103 8.91 -22.97 -0.43
C ALA A 103 9.67 -21.76 0.13
N ASP A 104 10.87 -21.98 0.67
CA ASP A 104 11.69 -20.97 1.36
C ASP A 104 11.84 -19.65 0.56
N PHE A 105 12.18 -19.74 -0.73
CA PHE A 105 12.30 -18.56 -1.57
C PHE A 105 10.99 -17.76 -1.67
N ALA A 106 9.88 -18.46 -1.89
CA ALA A 106 8.56 -17.85 -2.04
C ALA A 106 8.07 -17.29 -0.69
N ALA A 107 8.45 -17.93 0.42
CA ALA A 107 8.20 -17.44 1.78
C ALA A 107 8.90 -16.10 2.04
N ARG A 108 10.16 -15.95 1.58
CA ARG A 108 10.87 -14.66 1.70
C ARG A 108 10.17 -13.55 0.94
N ILE A 109 9.70 -13.81 -0.28
CA ILE A 109 8.97 -12.82 -1.09
C ILE A 109 7.69 -12.41 -0.37
N ALA A 110 6.85 -13.38 0.01
CA ALA A 110 5.58 -13.11 0.66
C ALA A 110 5.76 -12.33 1.98
N MET A 111 6.79 -12.68 2.77
CA MET A 111 7.16 -11.95 3.98
C MET A 111 7.54 -10.50 3.68
N ARG A 112 8.43 -10.26 2.69
CA ARG A 112 8.87 -8.91 2.30
C ARG A 112 7.74 -8.07 1.74
N ALA A 113 6.90 -8.66 0.90
CA ALA A 113 5.73 -8.02 0.33
C ALA A 113 4.78 -7.58 1.45
N THR A 114 4.37 -8.51 2.31
CA THR A 114 3.45 -8.25 3.41
C THR A 114 4.01 -7.21 4.40
N LEU A 115 5.32 -7.26 4.73
CA LEU A 115 5.96 -6.24 5.56
C LEU A 115 5.97 -4.84 4.90
N SER A 116 6.18 -4.79 3.59
CA SER A 116 6.19 -3.52 2.83
C SER A 116 4.79 -2.91 2.77
N LEU A 117 3.77 -3.73 2.52
CA LEU A 117 2.36 -3.34 2.58
C LEU A 117 1.96 -2.89 3.98
N MET A 118 2.35 -3.62 5.02
CA MET A 118 2.01 -3.28 6.40
C MET A 118 2.66 -1.96 6.81
N LYS A 119 3.96 -1.78 6.54
CA LYS A 119 4.66 -0.52 6.81
C LYS A 119 3.95 0.66 6.16
N SER A 120 3.65 0.51 4.88
CA SER A 120 2.97 1.51 4.07
C SER A 120 1.60 1.91 4.64
N ARG A 121 0.82 0.95 5.14
CA ARG A 121 -0.50 1.24 5.69
C ARG A 121 -0.45 1.80 7.10
N LEU A 122 0.50 1.36 7.93
CA LEU A 122 0.73 1.92 9.27
C LEU A 122 1.12 3.40 9.22
N SER A 123 1.89 3.82 8.20
CA SER A 123 2.19 5.23 7.98
C SER A 123 0.96 6.01 7.50
N ARG A 124 0.20 5.47 6.54
CA ARG A 124 -0.94 6.17 5.92
C ARG A 124 -2.17 6.31 6.81
N ASN A 125 -2.49 5.30 7.62
CA ASN A 125 -3.44 5.28 8.74
C ASN A 125 -4.42 6.48 8.77
N GLY A 126 -5.50 6.45 7.99
CA GLY A 126 -6.51 7.51 8.07
C GLY A 126 -7.84 7.07 7.52
N GLY A 127 -8.89 7.24 8.32
CA GLY A 127 -10.29 7.27 7.91
C GLY A 127 -10.86 6.01 7.23
N ASP A 128 -10.13 4.89 7.26
CA ASP A 128 -10.48 3.70 6.47
C ASP A 128 -11.37 2.71 7.24
N GLU A 129 -12.12 1.94 6.47
CA GLU A 129 -12.75 0.69 6.89
C GLU A 129 -11.81 -0.11 7.83
N HIS A 130 -12.36 -0.65 8.91
CA HIS A 130 -11.60 -1.40 9.94
C HIS A 130 -10.55 -0.61 10.74
N ALA A 131 -10.79 0.69 10.99
CA ALA A 131 -9.91 1.54 11.83
C ALA A 131 -9.51 0.90 13.17
N LEU A 132 -10.40 0.14 13.82
CA LEU A 132 -10.11 -0.54 15.07
C LEU A 132 -9.03 -1.62 14.93
N ALA A 133 -9.07 -2.42 13.84
CA ALA A 133 -8.06 -3.44 13.58
C ALA A 133 -6.67 -2.83 13.37
N TRP A 134 -6.60 -1.71 12.65
CA TRP A 134 -5.35 -0.96 12.44
C TRP A 134 -4.83 -0.27 13.71
N ALA A 135 -5.72 0.24 14.57
CA ALA A 135 -5.34 0.76 15.88
C ALA A 135 -4.73 -0.34 16.77
N ASN A 136 -5.39 -1.51 16.83
CA ASN A 136 -4.88 -2.69 17.53
C ASN A 136 -3.51 -3.13 16.99
N GLN A 137 -3.32 -3.07 15.67
CA GLN A 137 -2.04 -3.41 15.06
C GLN A 137 -0.94 -2.41 15.44
N MET A 138 -1.22 -1.10 15.42
CA MET A 138 -0.25 -0.10 15.86
C MET A 138 0.19 -0.35 17.31
N GLU A 139 -0.74 -0.69 18.20
CA GLU A 139 -0.42 -1.04 19.59
C GLU A 139 0.47 -2.30 19.68
N ARG A 140 0.17 -3.34 18.89
CA ARG A 140 1.02 -4.55 18.78
C ARG A 140 2.44 -4.19 18.34
N ILE A 141 2.59 -3.39 17.28
CA ILE A 141 3.89 -2.97 16.75
C ILE A 141 4.67 -2.15 17.79
N ASN A 142 4.00 -1.25 18.50
CA ASN A 142 4.64 -0.47 19.58
C ASN A 142 5.12 -1.38 20.72
N THR A 143 4.33 -2.39 21.09
CA THR A 143 4.71 -3.38 22.11
C THR A 143 5.89 -4.25 21.64
N GLN A 144 6.01 -4.50 20.34
CA GLN A 144 7.05 -5.32 19.71
C GLN A 144 8.06 -4.47 18.91
N ALA A 145 8.38 -3.26 19.39
CA ALA A 145 9.15 -2.27 18.63
C ALA A 145 10.54 -2.78 18.16
N LEU A 146 11.20 -3.63 18.95
CA LEU A 146 12.48 -4.24 18.57
C LEU A 146 12.30 -5.22 17.40
N ALA A 147 11.34 -6.15 17.50
CA ALA A 147 11.04 -7.09 16.42
C ALA A 147 10.59 -6.38 15.14
N TRP A 148 9.83 -5.28 15.27
CA TRP A 148 9.47 -4.44 14.14
C TRP A 148 10.70 -3.80 13.49
N ARG A 149 11.61 -3.24 14.28
CA ARG A 149 12.85 -2.63 13.77
C ARG A 149 13.72 -3.65 13.03
N ASP A 150 13.93 -4.83 13.62
CA ASP A 150 14.75 -5.89 13.02
C ASP A 150 14.14 -6.40 11.71
N ALA A 151 12.81 -6.57 11.69
CA ALA A 151 12.07 -6.94 10.49
C ALA A 151 12.17 -5.88 9.39
N GLN A 152 12.11 -4.59 9.76
CA GLN A 152 12.28 -3.48 8.82
C GLN A 152 13.70 -3.42 8.26
N GLU A 153 14.73 -3.61 9.10
CA GLU A 153 16.11 -3.65 8.66
C GLU A 153 16.34 -4.82 7.69
N TRP A 154 15.86 -6.02 8.05
CA TRP A 154 15.90 -7.18 7.16
C TRP A 154 15.19 -6.92 5.84
N ASN A 155 13.99 -6.34 5.87
CA ASN A 155 13.22 -6.02 4.67
C ASN A 155 14.00 -5.03 3.79
N SER A 156 14.59 -3.96 4.36
CA SER A 156 15.40 -3.01 3.60
C SER A 156 16.71 -3.59 3.06
N SER A 157 17.24 -4.64 3.69
CA SER A 157 18.45 -5.29 3.22
C SER A 157 18.16 -6.13 1.98
N ASN A 158 19.02 -6.07 0.96
CA ASN A 158 19.01 -7.05 -0.14
C ASN A 158 19.81 -8.33 0.23
N ALA A 159 20.04 -8.54 1.54
CA ALA A 159 20.87 -9.62 2.04
C ALA A 159 20.13 -10.97 1.95
N ARG A 160 20.85 -12.02 1.58
CA ARG A 160 20.35 -13.41 1.58
C ARG A 160 20.19 -14.00 3.00
N ARG A 161 20.30 -13.17 4.05
CA ARG A 161 20.15 -13.61 5.44
C ARG A 161 18.71 -14.01 5.73
N ASP A 162 18.51 -14.98 6.60
CA ASP A 162 17.18 -15.37 7.07
C ASP A 162 16.49 -14.21 7.77
N TRP A 163 15.16 -14.18 7.72
CA TRP A 163 14.39 -13.17 8.45
C TRP A 163 14.48 -13.44 9.96
N PRO A 164 14.40 -12.39 10.81
CA PRO A 164 14.34 -12.56 12.26
C PRO A 164 13.20 -13.51 12.66
N THR A 165 13.47 -14.47 13.55
CA THR A 165 12.48 -15.51 13.95
C THR A 165 11.23 -14.94 14.61
N THR A 166 11.30 -13.71 15.12
CA THR A 166 10.19 -12.95 15.71
C THR A 166 9.33 -12.23 14.67
N THR A 167 9.74 -12.17 13.40
CA THR A 167 8.99 -11.45 12.34
C THR A 167 7.55 -11.95 12.17
N PRO A 168 7.26 -13.27 12.15
CA PRO A 168 5.88 -13.75 12.05
C PRO A 168 4.97 -13.28 13.19
N ASP A 169 5.52 -12.92 14.36
CA ASP A 169 4.77 -12.53 15.55
C ASP A 169 4.13 -11.15 15.45
N LEU A 170 4.65 -10.35 14.52
CA LEU A 170 4.12 -9.03 14.18
C LEU A 170 2.73 -9.16 13.52
N PHE A 171 2.43 -10.33 12.92
CA PHE A 171 1.18 -10.56 12.20
C PHE A 171 0.14 -11.24 13.11
N PRO A 172 -1.01 -10.60 13.36
CA PRO A 172 -2.08 -11.21 14.15
C PRO A 172 -2.70 -12.42 13.46
N VAL A 173 -2.64 -12.49 12.13
CA VAL A 173 -3.19 -13.59 11.33
C VAL A 173 -2.08 -14.23 10.52
N ARG A 174 -1.96 -15.55 10.60
CA ARG A 174 -0.97 -16.34 9.87
C ARG A 174 -1.69 -17.47 9.13
N ILE A 175 -1.51 -17.53 7.81
CA ILE A 175 -2.11 -18.51 6.91
C ILE A 175 -0.97 -19.24 6.22
N LEU A 176 -0.80 -20.53 6.50
CA LEU A 176 0.33 -21.28 5.99
C LEU A 176 0.06 -22.79 5.98
N PRO A 177 0.75 -23.56 5.12
CA PRO A 177 0.62 -25.00 5.16
C PRO A 177 1.24 -25.60 6.43
N VAL A 178 0.81 -26.82 6.76
CA VAL A 178 1.36 -27.57 7.91
C VAL A 178 2.89 -27.71 7.82
N ALA A 179 3.43 -27.92 6.61
CA ALA A 179 4.87 -28.01 6.39
C ALA A 179 5.61 -26.70 6.73
N ALA A 180 5.12 -25.57 6.24
CA ALA A 180 5.66 -24.24 6.57
C ALA A 180 5.60 -23.95 8.07
N TYR A 181 4.51 -24.33 8.74
CA TYR A 181 4.34 -24.10 10.17
C TYR A 181 5.39 -24.84 11.00
N ARG A 182 5.70 -26.08 10.62
CA ARG A 182 6.72 -26.89 11.28
C ARG A 182 8.14 -26.35 11.07
N ALA A 183 8.39 -25.64 9.98
CA ALA A 183 9.67 -25.03 9.68
C ALA A 183 9.91 -23.71 10.45
N GLN A 184 8.91 -23.18 11.16
CA GLN A 184 9.00 -21.91 11.90
C GLN A 184 9.11 -22.11 13.41
N ALA A 185 9.48 -21.02 14.10
CA ALA A 185 9.32 -20.92 15.54
C ALA A 185 7.82 -21.04 15.88
N ARG A 186 7.43 -22.22 16.36
CA ARG A 186 6.03 -22.56 16.67
C ARG A 186 5.49 -21.58 17.71
N LYS A 187 4.47 -20.83 17.33
CA LYS A 187 3.78 -19.90 18.23
C LYS A 187 2.28 -20.15 18.23
N ARG A 188 1.71 -20.20 19.43
CA ARG A 188 0.27 -20.36 19.65
C ARG A 188 -0.49 -19.12 19.19
N ALA A 189 -1.72 -19.32 18.74
CA ALA A 189 -2.71 -18.27 18.50
C ALA A 189 -3.89 -18.39 19.48
N ASP A 190 -4.68 -17.34 19.66
CA ASP A 190 -5.94 -17.43 20.41
C ASP A 190 -6.87 -18.46 19.74
N ILE A 191 -6.87 -18.46 18.41
CA ILE A 191 -7.71 -19.34 17.58
C ILE A 191 -6.82 -20.02 16.54
N ALA A 192 -6.93 -21.33 16.43
CA ALA A 192 -6.33 -22.14 15.39
C ALA A 192 -7.42 -22.81 14.56
N VAL A 193 -7.30 -22.72 13.23
CA VAL A 193 -8.20 -23.35 12.28
C VAL A 193 -7.40 -24.28 11.38
N CYS A 194 -7.79 -25.54 11.31
CA CYS A 194 -7.25 -26.53 10.38
C CYS A 194 -8.27 -26.73 9.25
N PHE A 195 -7.94 -26.21 8.06
CA PHE A 195 -8.78 -26.33 6.88
C PHE A 195 -8.34 -27.53 6.05
N CYS A 196 -9.20 -28.55 5.97
CA CYS A 196 -8.98 -29.79 5.22
C CYS A 196 -7.64 -30.49 5.53
N CYS A 197 -7.09 -30.29 6.72
CA CYS A 197 -5.78 -30.81 7.12
C CYS A 197 -5.79 -31.33 8.56
N ASP A 198 -4.86 -32.24 8.84
CA ASP A 198 -4.60 -32.71 10.20
C ASP A 198 -3.15 -32.32 10.60
N PRO A 199 -2.98 -31.46 11.62
CA PRO A 199 -1.66 -31.07 12.14
C PRO A 199 -0.98 -32.21 12.93
N GLY A 200 -1.69 -33.30 13.23
CA GLY A 200 -1.17 -34.44 13.99
C GLY A 200 -0.84 -34.05 15.43
N THR A 201 0.36 -34.42 15.90
CA THR A 201 0.82 -34.12 17.28
C THR A 201 0.96 -32.62 17.57
N ASP A 202 1.03 -31.78 16.54
CA ASP A 202 1.13 -30.34 16.70
C ASP A 202 -0.20 -29.69 17.17
N ALA A 203 -1.34 -30.40 17.07
CA ALA A 203 -2.68 -29.91 17.42
C ALA A 203 -2.74 -29.25 18.82
N ALA A 204 -2.07 -29.84 19.81
CA ALA A 204 -2.05 -29.36 21.20
C ALA A 204 -1.37 -27.99 21.36
N PHE A 205 -0.56 -27.57 20.39
CA PHE A 205 0.28 -26.38 20.44
C PHE A 205 -0.13 -25.31 19.41
N LEU A 206 -1.25 -25.48 18.72
CA LEU A 206 -1.67 -24.52 17.69
C LEU A 206 -2.31 -23.27 18.28
N GLY A 207 -3.14 -23.42 19.31
CA GLY A 207 -3.83 -22.30 19.94
C GLY A 207 -4.65 -22.67 21.15
N ASP A 208 -5.33 -21.68 21.72
CA ASP A 208 -6.22 -21.86 22.88
C ASP A 208 -7.56 -22.47 22.48
N ARG A 209 -8.03 -22.13 21.27
CA ARG A 209 -9.23 -22.69 20.64
C ARG A 209 -8.85 -23.34 19.31
N LEU A 210 -9.31 -24.57 19.07
CA LEU A 210 -9.01 -25.32 17.85
C LEU A 210 -10.30 -25.67 17.11
N LEU A 211 -10.35 -25.37 15.81
CA LEU A 211 -11.46 -25.68 14.91
C LEU A 211 -10.94 -26.43 13.68
N TYR A 212 -11.56 -27.55 13.35
CA TYR A 212 -11.34 -28.33 12.15
C TYR A 212 -12.49 -28.08 11.17
N ILE A 213 -12.17 -27.67 9.95
CA ILE A 213 -13.13 -27.47 8.86
C ILE A 213 -12.82 -28.50 7.77
N GLY A 214 -13.77 -29.39 7.50
CA GLY A 214 -13.58 -30.48 6.54
C GLY A 214 -12.96 -31.77 7.09
N GLY A 215 -12.93 -31.90 8.42
CA GLY A 215 -12.51 -33.11 9.12
C GLY A 215 -10.98 -33.30 9.20
N ARG A 216 -10.57 -34.26 10.03
CA ARG A 216 -9.16 -34.61 10.31
C ARG A 216 -8.54 -35.56 9.28
N THR A 217 -8.86 -35.39 8.00
CA THR A 217 -8.30 -36.26 6.96
C THR A 217 -6.93 -35.74 6.53
N ALA A 218 -5.88 -36.49 6.85
CA ALA A 218 -4.53 -36.21 6.39
C ALA A 218 -4.45 -36.33 4.86
N HIS A 219 -4.25 -35.22 4.15
CA HIS A 219 -3.82 -35.25 2.74
C HIS A 219 -2.31 -35.52 2.70
N GLY A 220 -1.95 -36.80 2.77
CA GLY A 220 -0.58 -37.27 2.63
C GLY A 220 -0.30 -37.72 1.20
N LYS A 221 0.27 -36.84 0.37
CA LYS A 221 1.02 -37.25 -0.82
C LYS A 221 2.38 -36.55 -0.83
N GLN A 222 3.36 -37.17 -0.17
CA GLN A 222 4.76 -36.93 -0.48
C GLN A 222 5.09 -37.75 -1.74
N HIS A 223 5.07 -37.13 -2.92
CA HIS A 223 5.58 -37.74 -4.15
C HIS A 223 7.01 -37.24 -4.41
N ALA A 224 7.90 -38.17 -4.76
CA ALA A 224 9.24 -37.85 -5.26
C ALA A 224 9.11 -37.09 -6.60
N PRO A 225 9.90 -36.03 -6.85
CA PRO A 225 9.62 -35.11 -7.94
C PRO A 225 9.86 -35.78 -9.30
N THR A 226 8.77 -35.98 -10.05
CA THR A 226 8.79 -36.25 -11.49
C THR A 226 8.90 -34.93 -12.28
N TYR A 227 9.18 -35.01 -13.58
CA TYR A 227 9.27 -33.84 -14.47
C TYR A 227 7.97 -32.99 -14.48
N ALA A 228 6.81 -33.64 -14.28
CA ALA A 228 5.52 -32.97 -14.09
C ALA A 228 5.48 -32.14 -12.80
N ASP A 229 6.13 -32.61 -11.73
CA ASP A 229 6.18 -31.91 -10.43
C ASP A 229 7.06 -30.66 -10.48
N GLU A 230 8.16 -30.66 -11.25
CA GLU A 230 8.97 -29.46 -11.41
C GLU A 230 8.24 -28.36 -12.19
N ALA A 231 7.57 -28.72 -13.29
CA ALA A 231 6.77 -27.76 -14.04
C ALA A 231 5.57 -27.25 -13.23
N ALA A 232 4.98 -28.08 -12.37
CA ALA A 232 3.94 -27.65 -11.43
C ALA A 232 4.51 -26.68 -10.38
N ARG A 233 5.68 -26.97 -9.81
CA ARG A 233 6.38 -26.10 -8.85
C ARG A 233 6.70 -24.72 -9.44
N LEU A 234 7.26 -24.67 -10.65
CA LEU A 234 7.58 -23.40 -11.33
C LEU A 234 6.31 -22.58 -11.60
N ARG A 235 5.20 -23.23 -11.98
CA ARG A 235 3.92 -22.53 -12.17
C ARG A 235 3.37 -21.97 -10.88
N ALA A 236 3.44 -22.73 -9.78
CA ALA A 236 3.03 -22.26 -8.46
C ALA A 236 3.86 -21.05 -8.02
N GLU A 237 5.18 -21.09 -8.23
CA GLU A 237 6.08 -19.98 -7.92
C GLU A 237 5.75 -18.73 -8.75
N LEU A 238 5.54 -18.88 -10.06
CA LEU A 238 5.16 -17.78 -10.93
C LEU A 238 3.79 -17.19 -10.55
N ALA A 239 2.83 -18.02 -10.17
CA ALA A 239 1.51 -17.59 -9.71
C ALA A 239 1.62 -16.75 -8.43
N GLN A 240 2.44 -17.20 -7.48
CA GLN A 240 2.65 -16.47 -6.23
C GLN A 240 3.37 -15.13 -6.47
N LEU A 241 4.43 -15.10 -7.28
CA LEU A 241 5.11 -13.86 -7.65
C LEU A 241 4.15 -12.88 -8.32
N THR A 242 3.32 -13.37 -9.24
CA THR A 242 2.31 -12.55 -9.93
C THR A 242 1.34 -11.92 -8.94
N GLN A 243 0.91 -12.70 -7.95
CA GLN A 243 -0.01 -12.22 -6.91
C GLN A 243 0.61 -11.11 -6.08
N GLU A 244 1.81 -11.33 -5.54
CA GLU A 244 2.52 -10.35 -4.70
C GLU A 244 2.86 -9.08 -5.48
N ILE A 245 3.25 -9.20 -6.76
CA ILE A 245 3.47 -8.05 -7.63
C ILE A 245 2.17 -7.27 -7.83
N GLY A 246 1.04 -7.94 -8.09
CA GLY A 246 -0.25 -7.26 -8.22
C GLY A 246 -0.68 -6.49 -6.96
N GLU A 247 -0.37 -7.01 -5.77
CA GLU A 247 -0.60 -6.31 -4.50
C GLU A 247 0.30 -5.07 -4.36
N LEU A 248 1.59 -5.20 -4.68
CA LEU A 248 2.55 -4.10 -4.59
C LEU A 248 2.32 -3.03 -5.66
N GLU A 249 1.95 -3.40 -6.88
CA GLU A 249 1.57 -2.48 -7.96
C GLU A 249 0.36 -1.63 -7.55
N LEU A 250 -0.66 -2.26 -6.95
CA LEU A 250 -1.80 -1.52 -6.40
C LEU A 250 -1.34 -0.54 -5.32
N GLU A 251 -0.52 -0.97 -4.38
CA GLU A 251 -0.08 -0.13 -3.27
C GLU A 251 0.79 1.05 -3.75
N LEU A 252 1.65 0.82 -4.75
CA LEU A 252 2.47 1.83 -5.42
C LEU A 252 1.59 2.84 -6.18
N ALA A 253 0.69 2.37 -7.03
CA ALA A 253 -0.23 3.22 -7.78
C ALA A 253 -1.08 4.08 -6.83
N THR A 254 -1.52 3.49 -5.71
CA THR A 254 -2.26 4.21 -4.65
C THR A 254 -1.40 5.28 -4.00
N ALA A 255 -0.17 4.95 -3.59
CA ALA A 255 0.73 5.91 -2.94
C ALA A 255 1.09 7.07 -3.86
N GLN A 256 1.36 6.77 -5.13
CA GLN A 256 1.65 7.79 -6.15
C GLN A 256 0.46 8.72 -6.36
N ALA A 257 -0.75 8.19 -6.44
CA ALA A 257 -1.95 8.99 -6.61
C ALA A 257 -2.26 9.88 -5.40
N GLU A 258 -2.16 9.35 -4.18
CA GLU A 258 -2.28 10.13 -2.93
C GLU A 258 -1.21 11.24 -2.87
N MET A 259 0.01 10.93 -3.30
CA MET A 259 1.10 11.91 -3.33
C MET A 259 0.84 13.01 -4.35
N THR A 260 0.41 12.66 -5.55
CA THR A 260 0.04 13.61 -6.60
C THR A 260 -1.06 14.56 -6.11
N ASP A 261 -2.16 14.03 -5.55
CA ASP A 261 -3.26 14.82 -4.98
C ASP A 261 -2.78 15.78 -3.89
N PHE A 262 -1.97 15.27 -2.95
CA PHE A 262 -1.38 16.10 -1.90
C PHE A 262 -0.46 17.20 -2.46
N THR A 263 0.37 16.86 -3.46
CA THR A 263 1.31 17.79 -4.10
C THR A 263 0.56 18.92 -4.80
N HIS A 264 -0.50 18.61 -5.55
CA HIS A 264 -1.35 19.64 -6.16
C HIS A 264 -1.96 20.57 -5.10
N ARG A 265 -2.51 20.00 -4.03
CA ARG A 265 -3.07 20.81 -2.96
C ARG A 265 -2.00 21.68 -2.28
N TYR A 266 -0.80 21.13 -2.05
CA TYR A 266 0.32 21.87 -1.48
C TYR A 266 0.71 23.09 -2.34
N TYR A 267 0.96 22.91 -3.64
CA TYR A 267 1.32 24.04 -4.50
C TYR A 267 0.18 25.07 -4.63
N ARG A 268 -1.07 24.61 -4.70
CA ARG A 268 -2.25 25.47 -4.79
C ARG A 268 -2.46 26.31 -3.52
N VAL A 269 -2.31 25.72 -2.33
CA VAL A 269 -2.60 26.37 -1.05
C VAL A 269 -1.39 27.12 -0.51
N VAL A 270 -0.21 26.50 -0.54
CA VAL A 270 1.01 27.01 0.10
C VAL A 270 2.01 27.55 -0.94
N GLY A 271 2.25 26.80 -2.02
CA GLY A 271 3.30 27.13 -3.01
C GLY A 271 3.16 28.54 -3.59
N ARG A 272 1.95 28.92 -4.05
CA ARG A 272 1.68 30.26 -4.58
C ARG A 272 2.04 31.38 -3.59
N ARG A 273 1.70 31.21 -2.31
CA ARG A 273 1.98 32.18 -1.25
C ARG A 273 3.47 32.27 -0.92
N MET A 274 4.19 31.14 -0.97
CA MET A 274 5.64 31.15 -0.79
C MET A 274 6.32 31.95 -1.89
N THR A 275 5.97 31.71 -3.15
CA THR A 275 6.50 32.47 -4.29
C THR A 275 6.18 33.96 -4.16
N GLU A 276 4.94 34.30 -3.79
CA GLU A 276 4.52 35.70 -3.55
C GLU A 276 5.35 36.37 -2.45
N LEU A 277 5.49 35.70 -1.31
CA LEU A 277 6.26 36.22 -0.17
C LEU A 277 7.73 36.45 -0.53
N ASP A 278 8.37 35.54 -1.26
CA ASP A 278 9.77 35.65 -1.64
C ASP A 278 9.99 36.83 -2.61
N VAL A 279 9.08 37.03 -3.56
CA VAL A 279 9.09 38.20 -4.45
C VAL A 279 8.94 39.50 -3.66
N LEU A 280 8.01 39.55 -2.70
CA LEU A 280 7.79 40.73 -1.88
C LEU A 280 8.99 41.01 -0.96
N LYS A 281 9.65 39.99 -0.42
CA LYS A 281 10.89 40.16 0.37
C LYS A 281 12.02 40.73 -0.47
N ALA A 282 12.22 40.25 -1.70
CA ALA A 282 13.19 40.82 -2.63
C ALA A 282 12.87 42.29 -2.96
N LYS A 283 11.59 42.61 -3.17
CA LYS A 283 11.12 43.99 -3.41
C LYS A 283 11.37 44.89 -2.20
N LEU A 284 11.10 44.40 -0.99
CA LEU A 284 11.35 45.14 0.25
C LEU A 284 12.85 45.43 0.43
N ALA A 285 13.71 44.43 0.28
CA ALA A 285 15.15 44.60 0.39
C ALA A 285 15.69 45.59 -0.65
N ARG A 286 15.17 45.57 -1.88
CA ARG A 286 15.50 46.56 -2.91
C ARG A 286 15.14 47.98 -2.48
N ARG A 287 13.93 48.20 -1.96
CA ARG A 287 13.50 49.53 -1.49
C ARG A 287 14.30 50.03 -0.31
N GLN A 288 14.68 49.14 0.61
CA GLN A 288 15.57 49.47 1.72
C GLN A 288 16.95 49.91 1.20
N LEU A 289 17.50 49.21 0.21
CA LEU A 289 18.76 49.58 -0.43
C LEU A 289 18.67 50.95 -1.14
N GLU A 290 17.61 51.19 -1.92
CA GLU A 290 17.36 52.46 -2.60
C GLU A 290 17.22 53.62 -1.60
N ALA A 291 16.55 53.39 -0.45
CA ALA A 291 16.43 54.39 0.60
C ALA A 291 17.79 54.74 1.25
N MET A 292 18.69 53.76 1.43
CA MET A 292 20.04 53.99 1.94
C MET A 292 20.96 54.71 0.93
N GLN A 293 20.66 54.61 -0.37
CA GLN A 293 21.42 55.27 -1.44
C GLN A 293 20.98 56.72 -1.69
N ARG A 294 19.86 57.16 -1.09
CA ARG A 294 19.43 58.55 -1.20
C ARG A 294 20.46 59.47 -0.52
N PRO A 295 21.06 60.41 -1.24
CA PRO A 295 22.03 61.33 -0.64
C PRO A 295 21.31 62.29 0.30
N ASP A 296 21.55 62.17 1.60
CA ASP A 296 21.19 63.20 2.57
C ASP A 296 22.19 64.35 2.41
N THR A 297 21.77 65.41 1.71
CA THR A 297 22.45 66.71 1.59
C THR A 297 23.95 66.72 1.24
N ALA A 298 24.25 67.34 0.10
CA ALA A 298 25.59 67.72 -0.33
C ALA A 298 26.43 68.35 0.81
N GLN A 299 27.41 67.61 1.32
CA GLN A 299 28.67 68.11 1.89
C GLN A 299 29.60 66.92 2.11
N HIS A 300 30.88 67.07 1.73
CA HIS A 300 31.96 66.07 1.77
C HIS A 300 32.11 65.18 0.52
N ALA A 301 32.37 65.83 -0.62
CA ALA A 301 32.77 65.21 -1.88
C ALA A 301 34.28 64.84 -1.95
N ASN A 302 34.95 64.51 -0.85
CA ASN A 302 36.41 64.35 -0.88
C ASN A 302 36.97 63.34 0.14
N GLU A 303 36.39 62.15 0.22
CA GLU A 303 37.06 60.98 0.80
C GLU A 303 36.79 59.76 -0.11
N ALA A 304 37.82 58.96 -0.38
CA ALA A 304 37.68 57.74 -1.18
C ALA A 304 36.56 56.87 -0.58
N PRO A 305 35.70 56.22 -1.39
CA PRO A 305 34.54 55.51 -0.87
C PRO A 305 35.00 54.31 -0.05
N ALA A 306 35.14 54.51 1.26
CA ALA A 306 35.23 53.42 2.21
C ALA A 306 33.95 52.60 2.02
N VAL A 307 34.10 51.33 1.64
CA VAL A 307 32.97 50.42 1.46
C VAL A 307 32.19 50.40 2.77
N ASN A 308 31.00 50.99 2.77
CA ASN A 308 30.17 51.01 3.96
C ASN A 308 29.68 49.58 4.22
N PRO A 309 30.10 48.91 5.31
CA PRO A 309 29.75 47.52 5.56
C PRO A 309 28.24 47.30 5.64
N ALA A 310 27.46 48.30 6.08
CA ALA A 310 26.00 48.21 6.11
C ALA A 310 25.39 48.22 4.69
N MET A 311 25.95 49.01 3.77
CA MET A 311 25.53 49.03 2.36
C MET A 311 25.84 47.70 1.67
N GLN A 312 27.00 47.10 1.96
CA GLN A 312 27.37 45.81 1.40
C GLN A 312 26.46 44.69 1.93
N GLN A 313 26.16 44.68 3.23
CA GLN A 313 25.19 43.74 3.81
C GLN A 313 23.78 43.89 3.21
N ALA A 314 23.32 45.12 2.97
CA ALA A 314 22.03 45.37 2.31
C ALA A 314 22.01 44.86 0.85
N GLN A 315 23.13 45.00 0.12
CA GLN A 315 23.25 44.45 -1.23
C GLN A 315 23.24 42.92 -1.24
N ASP A 316 23.96 42.29 -0.30
CA ASP A 316 24.04 40.82 -0.22
C ASP A 316 22.69 40.20 0.18
N THR A 317 21.97 40.82 1.11
CA THR A 317 20.61 40.40 1.49
C THR A 317 19.61 40.55 0.34
N TYR A 318 19.65 41.66 -0.39
CA TYR A 318 18.84 41.83 -1.60
C TYR A 318 19.14 40.73 -2.64
N ARG A 319 20.41 40.45 -2.91
CA ARG A 319 20.84 39.40 -3.86
C ARG A 319 20.34 38.02 -3.43
N GLU A 320 20.40 37.70 -2.13
CA GLU A 320 19.91 36.41 -1.64
C GLU A 320 18.39 36.28 -1.81
N TYR A 321 17.62 37.31 -1.43
CA TYR A 321 16.17 37.28 -1.64
C TYR A 321 15.78 37.23 -3.12
N GLN A 322 16.55 37.88 -4.01
CA GLN A 322 16.34 37.78 -5.45
C GLN A 322 16.56 36.35 -5.94
N ARG A 323 17.68 35.71 -5.58
CA ARG A 323 17.95 34.30 -5.91
C ARG A 323 16.88 33.36 -5.35
N GLN A 324 16.35 33.66 -4.16
CA GLN A 324 15.28 32.87 -3.57
C GLN A 324 13.95 33.03 -4.34
N ALA A 325 13.59 34.26 -4.71
CA ALA A 325 12.39 34.54 -5.52
C ALA A 325 12.46 33.90 -6.91
N ASP A 326 13.63 33.93 -7.56
CA ASP A 326 13.82 33.28 -8.87
C ASP A 326 13.69 31.76 -8.76
N ARG A 327 14.33 31.15 -7.74
CA ARG A 327 14.20 29.70 -7.47
C ARG A 327 12.75 29.26 -7.24
N SER A 328 11.99 29.98 -6.41
CA SER A 328 10.61 29.61 -6.11
C SER A 328 9.66 29.82 -7.29
N ARG A 329 9.92 30.82 -8.15
CA ARG A 329 9.20 31.01 -9.42
C ARG A 329 9.48 29.87 -10.40
N GLU A 330 10.75 29.52 -10.60
CA GLU A 330 11.13 28.42 -11.49
C GLU A 330 10.54 27.09 -11.02
N GLU A 331 10.58 26.80 -9.72
CA GLU A 331 10.01 25.58 -9.16
C GLU A 331 8.50 25.51 -9.39
N SER A 332 7.76 26.58 -9.11
CA SER A 332 6.32 26.65 -9.35
C SER A 332 5.98 26.52 -10.84
N ALA A 333 6.76 27.15 -11.73
CA ALA A 333 6.55 27.06 -13.17
C ALA A 333 6.80 25.63 -13.70
N ARG A 334 7.87 24.97 -13.23
CA ARG A 334 8.16 23.56 -13.56
C ARG A 334 7.04 22.63 -13.11
N PHE A 335 6.49 22.87 -11.92
CA PHE A 335 5.35 22.09 -11.42
C PHE A 335 4.10 22.26 -12.30
N GLU A 336 3.72 23.49 -12.61
CA GLU A 336 2.55 23.77 -13.46
C GLU A 336 2.74 23.23 -14.89
N GLN A 337 3.95 23.31 -15.44
CA GLN A 337 4.26 22.71 -16.73
C GLN A 337 4.09 21.18 -16.70
N ALA A 338 4.70 20.50 -15.72
CA ALA A 338 4.62 19.04 -15.60
C ALA A 338 3.17 18.55 -15.42
N ARG A 339 2.36 19.32 -14.69
CA ARG A 339 0.93 19.06 -14.50
C ARG A 339 0.15 19.19 -15.82
N ARG A 340 0.41 20.24 -16.61
CA ARG A 340 -0.23 20.46 -17.93
C ARG A 340 0.14 19.37 -18.92
N GLU A 341 1.41 18.96 -18.97
CA GLU A 341 1.89 17.88 -19.85
C GLU A 341 1.23 16.54 -19.53
N LYS A 342 0.91 16.28 -18.26
CA LYS A 342 0.20 15.08 -17.82
C LYS A 342 -1.33 15.15 -18.00
N GLY A 343 -1.87 16.28 -18.44
CA GLY A 343 -3.31 16.49 -18.57
C GLY A 343 -4.05 16.48 -17.23
N GLU A 344 -3.38 16.83 -16.13
CA GLU A 344 -3.92 16.83 -14.77
C GLU A 344 -4.77 18.09 -14.53
N SER A 345 -6.09 17.93 -14.42
CA SER A 345 -7.04 19.05 -14.18
C SER A 345 -6.94 19.60 -12.75
N GLU A 346 -7.15 20.91 -12.60
CA GLU A 346 -7.24 21.57 -11.27
C GLU A 346 -8.49 21.15 -10.49
N SER A 347 -9.53 20.79 -11.22
CA SER A 347 -10.83 20.36 -10.71
C SER A 347 -10.95 18.84 -10.59
N ALA A 348 -9.83 18.11 -10.69
CA ALA A 348 -9.83 16.67 -10.49
C ALA A 348 -10.40 16.33 -9.11
N GLN A 349 -11.32 15.36 -9.08
CA GLN A 349 -11.86 14.82 -7.84
C GLN A 349 -10.71 14.30 -6.96
N PRO A 350 -10.74 14.53 -5.63
CA PRO A 350 -9.75 13.99 -4.73
C PRO A 350 -9.63 12.48 -4.90
N PHE A 351 -8.41 11.97 -4.94
CA PHE A 351 -8.16 10.55 -5.13
C PHE A 351 -8.72 9.73 -3.95
N ARG A 352 -9.88 9.08 -4.17
CA ARG A 352 -10.56 8.21 -3.20
C ARG A 352 -11.13 6.97 -3.91
N PRO A 353 -10.28 6.03 -4.35
CA PRO A 353 -10.74 4.84 -5.04
C PRO A 353 -11.57 3.95 -4.11
N SER A 354 -12.72 3.49 -4.60
CA SER A 354 -13.55 2.51 -3.89
C SER A 354 -12.83 1.16 -3.73
N SER A 355 -13.29 0.35 -2.77
CA SER A 355 -12.78 -1.02 -2.59
C SER A 355 -12.95 -1.87 -3.85
N GLU A 356 -14.03 -1.66 -4.61
CA GLU A 356 -14.28 -2.28 -5.91
C GLU A 356 -13.22 -1.91 -6.95
N ILE A 357 -12.92 -0.62 -7.13
CA ILE A 357 -11.90 -0.15 -8.07
C ILE A 357 -10.52 -0.72 -7.72
N LYS A 358 -10.16 -0.73 -6.42
CA LYS A 358 -8.90 -1.34 -5.96
C LYS A 358 -8.84 -2.83 -6.29
N ARG A 359 -9.94 -3.54 -6.08
CA ARG A 359 -10.06 -4.98 -6.39
C ARG A 359 -9.92 -5.22 -7.89
N MET A 360 -10.63 -4.47 -8.73
CA MET A 360 -10.57 -4.57 -10.19
C MET A 360 -9.16 -4.33 -10.71
N PHE A 361 -8.51 -3.24 -10.28
CA PHE A 361 -7.14 -2.92 -10.68
C PHE A 361 -6.17 -4.04 -10.27
N ARG A 362 -6.24 -4.51 -9.02
CA ARG A 362 -5.39 -5.61 -8.52
C ARG A 362 -5.51 -6.86 -9.39
N HIS A 363 -6.73 -7.31 -9.70
CA HIS A 363 -6.93 -8.50 -10.54
C HIS A 363 -6.51 -8.27 -11.99
N LEU A 364 -6.73 -7.08 -12.53
CA LEU A 364 -6.31 -6.73 -13.87
C LEU A 364 -4.78 -6.74 -13.97
N ALA A 365 -4.08 -6.05 -13.07
CA ALA A 365 -2.62 -6.00 -13.00
C ALA A 365 -1.98 -7.41 -12.97
N GLN A 366 -2.55 -8.34 -12.20
CA GLN A 366 -2.08 -9.74 -12.16
C GLN A 366 -2.19 -10.45 -13.52
N ARG A 367 -3.19 -10.11 -14.35
CA ARG A 367 -3.41 -10.72 -15.68
C ARG A 367 -2.55 -10.08 -16.77
N ILE A 368 -2.45 -8.75 -16.78
CA ILE A 368 -1.86 -7.97 -17.87
C ILE A 368 -0.41 -7.55 -17.61
N HIS A 369 0.24 -8.05 -16.56
CA HIS A 369 1.61 -7.64 -16.23
C HIS A 369 2.60 -7.93 -17.38
N PRO A 370 3.42 -6.95 -17.83
CA PRO A 370 4.33 -7.12 -18.96
C PRO A 370 5.35 -8.23 -18.79
N ASP A 371 5.79 -8.52 -17.57
CA ASP A 371 6.77 -9.59 -17.31
C ASP A 371 6.23 -11.02 -17.48
N ARG A 372 4.92 -11.17 -17.70
CA ARG A 372 4.32 -12.45 -18.14
C ARG A 372 4.51 -12.70 -19.64
N ALA A 373 5.13 -11.75 -20.35
CA ALA A 373 5.38 -11.82 -21.79
C ALA A 373 6.10 -13.09 -22.22
N VAL A 374 5.57 -13.70 -23.28
CA VAL A 374 6.25 -14.81 -23.98
C VAL A 374 7.12 -14.30 -25.13
N ASN A 375 6.88 -13.06 -25.60
CA ASN A 375 7.68 -12.39 -26.63
C ASN A 375 7.58 -10.86 -26.50
N GLU A 376 8.36 -10.14 -27.30
CA GLU A 376 8.45 -8.67 -27.21
C GLU A 376 7.16 -7.94 -27.64
N ALA A 377 6.42 -8.48 -28.61
CA ALA A 377 5.14 -7.89 -29.04
C ALA A 377 4.08 -7.99 -27.93
N ASP A 378 4.03 -9.14 -27.26
CA ASP A 378 3.18 -9.38 -26.09
C ASP A 378 3.58 -8.49 -24.91
N ARG A 379 4.89 -8.28 -24.70
CA ARG A 379 5.41 -7.32 -23.71
C ARG A 379 4.95 -5.89 -24.01
N ALA A 380 5.10 -5.42 -25.24
CA ALA A 380 4.71 -4.07 -25.64
C ALA A 380 3.20 -3.84 -25.44
N TRP A 381 2.36 -4.81 -25.84
CA TRP A 381 0.91 -4.71 -25.65
C TRP A 381 0.50 -4.69 -24.17
N ARG A 382 1.08 -5.58 -23.35
CA ARG A 382 0.85 -5.58 -21.90
C ARG A 382 1.30 -4.31 -21.21
N THR A 383 2.44 -3.73 -21.62
CA THR A 383 2.91 -2.43 -21.12
C THR A 383 1.90 -1.34 -21.42
N GLN A 384 1.32 -1.32 -22.63
CA GLN A 384 0.28 -0.36 -22.98
C GLN A 384 -0.96 -0.54 -22.09
N LEU A 385 -1.49 -1.76 -21.97
CA LEU A 385 -2.66 -2.05 -21.13
C LEU A 385 -2.40 -1.69 -19.67
N MET A 386 -1.21 -1.98 -19.14
CA MET A 386 -0.86 -1.65 -17.74
C MET A 386 -0.78 -0.13 -17.52
N SER A 387 -0.27 0.63 -18.49
CA SER A 387 -0.28 2.09 -18.46
C SER A 387 -1.71 2.65 -18.44
N GLU A 388 -2.60 2.10 -19.27
CA GLU A 388 -4.02 2.48 -19.30
C GLU A 388 -4.76 2.10 -18.01
N ALA A 389 -4.50 0.91 -17.47
CA ALA A 389 -5.04 0.47 -16.18
C ALA A 389 -4.61 1.39 -15.03
N ASN A 390 -3.33 1.76 -14.99
CA ASN A 390 -2.79 2.72 -14.01
C ASN A 390 -3.47 4.08 -14.13
N ARG A 391 -3.66 4.59 -15.35
CA ARG A 391 -4.37 5.86 -15.59
C ARG A 391 -5.82 5.78 -15.10
N ALA A 392 -6.54 4.72 -15.48
CA ALA A 392 -7.93 4.51 -15.07
C ALA A 392 -8.08 4.40 -13.55
N TYR A 393 -7.16 3.68 -12.89
CA TYR A 393 -7.12 3.55 -11.44
C TYR A 393 -6.91 4.90 -10.73
N ARG A 394 -5.92 5.69 -11.17
CA ARG A 394 -5.65 7.03 -10.61
C ARG A 394 -6.81 7.99 -10.79
N ALA A 395 -7.55 7.85 -11.90
CA ALA A 395 -8.75 8.64 -12.16
C ALA A 395 -10.00 8.14 -11.40
N GLY A 396 -9.93 7.02 -10.69
CA GLY A 396 -11.10 6.39 -10.08
C GLY A 396 -12.15 5.92 -11.11
N ASN A 397 -11.74 5.66 -12.35
CA ASN A 397 -12.64 5.35 -13.45
C ASN A 397 -12.83 3.83 -13.60
N ALA A 398 -13.91 3.32 -13.00
CA ALA A 398 -14.26 1.90 -13.06
C ALA A 398 -14.60 1.44 -14.49
N ASP A 399 -15.24 2.30 -15.29
CA ASP A 399 -15.63 1.97 -16.68
C ASP A 399 -14.39 1.76 -17.55
N ALA A 400 -13.41 2.65 -17.46
CA ALA A 400 -12.14 2.52 -18.16
C ALA A 400 -11.36 1.26 -17.73
N LEU A 401 -11.41 0.86 -16.45
CA LEU A 401 -10.82 -0.41 -16.02
C LEU A 401 -11.52 -1.62 -16.65
N ARG A 402 -12.85 -1.58 -16.85
CA ARG A 402 -13.60 -2.63 -17.55
C ARG A 402 -13.27 -2.65 -19.04
N GLU A 403 -13.08 -1.50 -19.67
CA GLU A 403 -12.63 -1.41 -21.06
C GLU A 403 -11.25 -2.05 -21.24
N VAL A 404 -10.27 -1.73 -20.39
CA VAL A 404 -8.93 -2.36 -20.46
C VAL A 404 -9.02 -3.88 -20.26
N ALA A 405 -9.89 -4.35 -19.35
CA ALA A 405 -10.14 -5.78 -19.17
C ALA A 405 -10.76 -6.43 -20.42
N THR A 406 -11.68 -5.74 -21.08
CA THR A 406 -12.33 -6.20 -22.32
C THR A 406 -11.32 -6.26 -23.47
N LEU A 407 -10.50 -5.22 -23.64
CA LEU A 407 -9.42 -5.19 -24.64
C LEU A 407 -8.43 -6.34 -24.45
N TRP A 408 -8.10 -6.66 -23.20
CA TRP A 408 -7.27 -7.83 -22.88
C TRP A 408 -7.93 -9.15 -23.30
N GLU A 409 -9.23 -9.30 -23.07
CA GLU A 409 -9.98 -10.52 -23.44
C GLU A 409 -10.12 -10.68 -24.96
N GLU A 410 -10.40 -9.59 -25.67
CA GLU A 410 -10.48 -9.56 -27.14
C GLU A 410 -9.11 -9.75 -27.80
N GLY A 411 -8.05 -9.15 -27.25
CA GLY A 411 -6.69 -9.29 -27.76
C GLY A 411 -6.01 -10.61 -27.37
N GLY A 412 -6.59 -11.38 -26.44
CA GLY A 412 -6.06 -12.65 -25.93
C GLY A 412 -5.81 -13.72 -27.02
N GLY A 413 -6.46 -13.60 -28.18
CA GLY A 413 -6.20 -14.45 -29.36
C GLY A 413 -4.95 -14.09 -30.17
N ARG A 414 -4.36 -12.90 -30.00
CA ARG A 414 -3.23 -12.42 -30.81
C ARG A 414 -1.85 -12.81 -30.26
N GLY A 415 -1.73 -13.00 -28.93
CA GLY A 415 -0.47 -13.39 -28.27
C GLY A 415 -0.28 -14.90 -28.08
N GLN A 416 -1.35 -15.70 -28.18
CA GLN A 416 -1.29 -17.16 -28.01
C GLN A 416 -1.03 -17.92 -29.33
N THR A 417 -1.22 -17.25 -30.47
CA THR A 417 -1.14 -17.86 -31.79
C THR A 417 0.24 -17.62 -32.43
N SER A 418 1.28 -18.21 -31.85
CA SER A 418 2.52 -18.61 -32.55
C SER A 418 3.55 -19.22 -31.59
N ILE A 419 3.22 -20.36 -30.98
CA ILE A 419 4.27 -21.34 -30.68
C ILE A 419 4.57 -22.07 -31.99
N SER A 420 5.23 -21.36 -32.91
CA SER A 420 6.02 -22.02 -33.92
C SER A 420 7.26 -22.52 -33.20
N THR A 421 7.32 -23.83 -33.00
CA THR A 421 8.48 -24.61 -32.58
C THR A 421 9.71 -24.22 -33.41
N ALA A 422 10.45 -23.21 -32.95
CA ALA A 422 11.66 -22.74 -33.62
C ALA A 422 12.68 -22.16 -32.63
N THR A 423 12.81 -22.75 -31.44
CA THR A 423 13.99 -22.66 -30.56
C THR A 423 13.91 -23.85 -29.61
N GLY A 424 15.00 -24.60 -29.43
CA GLY A 424 15.09 -25.78 -28.55
C GLY A 424 14.99 -25.48 -27.05
N THR A 425 14.27 -24.42 -26.66
CA THR A 425 14.06 -24.00 -25.28
C THR A 425 12.90 -24.79 -24.68
N SER A 426 13.15 -25.49 -23.57
CA SER A 426 12.10 -26.21 -22.86
C SER A 426 11.05 -25.25 -22.32
N ALA A 427 9.78 -25.68 -22.24
CA ALA A 427 8.72 -24.93 -21.55
C ALA A 427 9.10 -24.57 -20.09
N GLN A 428 9.94 -25.39 -19.45
CA GLN A 428 10.46 -25.09 -18.11
C GLN A 428 11.46 -23.93 -18.11
N ASP A 429 12.28 -23.79 -19.16
CA ASP A 429 13.26 -22.69 -19.26
C ASP A 429 12.55 -21.35 -19.45
N LEU A 430 11.46 -21.34 -20.22
CA LEU A 430 10.58 -20.18 -20.33
C LEU A 430 9.98 -19.78 -18.97
N LEU A 431 9.49 -20.75 -18.19
CA LEU A 431 8.98 -20.48 -16.84
C LEU A 431 10.08 -19.93 -15.91
N ARG A 432 11.30 -20.49 -15.94
CA ARG A 432 12.43 -19.99 -15.16
C ARG A 432 12.81 -18.56 -15.55
N GLN A 433 12.79 -18.25 -16.85
CA GLN A 433 13.05 -16.90 -17.35
C GLN A 433 11.98 -15.91 -16.87
N GLN A 434 10.69 -16.26 -16.98
CA GLN A 434 9.58 -15.43 -16.49
C GLN A 434 9.68 -15.18 -14.97
N ILE A 435 9.99 -16.22 -14.20
CA ILE A 435 10.24 -16.11 -12.75
C ILE A 435 11.39 -15.14 -12.49
N ALA A 436 12.51 -15.22 -13.23
CA ALA A 436 13.64 -14.32 -13.05
C ALA A 436 13.27 -12.85 -13.31
N THR A 437 12.54 -12.57 -14.39
CA THR A 437 12.05 -11.21 -14.71
C THR A 437 11.09 -10.69 -13.62
N MET A 438 10.13 -11.51 -13.19
CA MET A 438 9.20 -11.15 -12.12
C MET A 438 9.91 -10.82 -10.81
N ARG A 439 10.97 -11.58 -10.47
CA ARG A 439 11.76 -11.31 -9.27
C ARG A 439 12.47 -9.97 -9.32
N GLU A 440 13.01 -9.61 -10.49
CA GLU A 440 13.63 -8.29 -10.69
C GLU A 440 12.60 -7.17 -10.51
N ARG A 441 11.44 -7.29 -11.14
CA ARG A 441 10.35 -6.31 -10.99
C ARG A 441 9.87 -6.18 -9.55
N PHE A 442 9.74 -7.29 -8.83
CA PHE A 442 9.38 -7.28 -7.41
C PHE A 442 10.33 -6.40 -6.59
N GLU A 443 11.64 -6.53 -6.79
CA GLU A 443 12.62 -5.68 -6.10
C GLU A 443 12.57 -4.21 -6.58
N VAL A 444 12.29 -3.96 -7.87
CA VAL A 444 12.10 -2.60 -8.40
C VAL A 444 10.92 -1.90 -7.72
N ILE A 445 9.73 -2.53 -7.67
CA ILE A 445 8.53 -1.93 -7.04
C ILE A 445 8.78 -1.67 -5.55
N ARG A 446 9.45 -2.60 -4.85
CA ARG A 446 9.82 -2.40 -3.45
C ARG A 446 10.78 -1.22 -3.26
N GLY A 447 11.75 -1.07 -4.15
CA GLY A 447 12.66 0.08 -4.17
C GLY A 447 11.92 1.40 -4.41
N GLU A 448 10.98 1.43 -5.36
CA GLU A 448 10.13 2.59 -5.65
C GLU A 448 9.27 2.98 -4.44
N LEU A 449 8.61 2.01 -3.80
CA LEU A 449 7.86 2.23 -2.56
C LEU A 449 8.76 2.76 -1.44
N HIS A 450 9.95 2.19 -1.25
CA HIS A 450 10.90 2.65 -0.24
C HIS A 450 11.34 4.10 -0.48
N SER A 451 11.69 4.44 -1.72
CA SER A 451 12.09 5.79 -2.10
C SER A 451 10.94 6.79 -1.90
N LEU A 452 9.72 6.43 -2.32
CA LEU A 452 8.54 7.27 -2.14
C LEU A 452 8.27 7.54 -0.66
N PHE A 453 8.30 6.51 0.18
CA PHE A 453 8.03 6.64 1.62
C PHE A 453 9.15 7.32 2.40
N GLY A 454 10.38 7.29 1.89
CA GLY A 454 11.51 8.03 2.45
C GLY A 454 11.62 9.48 1.99
N SER A 455 10.71 9.95 1.13
CA SER A 455 10.76 11.32 0.60
C SER A 455 10.25 12.34 1.62
N ARG A 456 10.86 13.54 1.64
CA ARG A 456 10.45 14.64 2.52
C ARG A 456 9.02 15.13 2.28
N LEU A 457 8.54 15.02 1.04
CA LEU A 457 7.16 15.33 0.69
C LEU A 457 6.19 14.31 1.30
N TYR A 458 6.60 13.04 1.36
CA TYR A 458 5.86 12.00 2.06
C TYR A 458 5.82 12.24 3.58
N GLU A 459 6.93 12.67 4.19
CA GLU A 459 6.92 13.09 5.61
C GLU A 459 5.93 14.22 5.88
N LEU A 460 5.89 15.24 5.03
CA LEU A 460 4.94 16.34 5.13
C LEU A 460 3.48 15.84 4.94
N PHE A 461 3.24 14.96 3.98
CA PHE A 461 1.94 14.33 3.76
C PHE A 461 1.46 13.57 5.01
N LEU A 462 2.33 12.77 5.64
CA LEU A 462 2.01 12.05 6.87
C LEU A 462 1.67 13.01 8.01
N ALA A 463 2.47 14.06 8.18
CA ALA A 463 2.25 15.05 9.23
C ALA A 463 0.91 15.78 9.03
N ALA A 464 0.58 16.18 7.80
CA ALA A 464 -0.69 16.80 7.46
C ALA A 464 -1.88 15.85 7.72
N ARG A 465 -1.78 14.57 7.35
CA ARG A 465 -2.82 13.56 7.60
C ARG A 465 -3.03 13.29 9.09
N GLN A 466 -1.96 13.29 9.88
CA GLN A 466 -2.04 13.12 11.33
C GLN A 466 -2.78 14.29 12.00
N ILE A 467 -2.47 15.53 11.61
CA ILE A 467 -3.20 16.72 12.09
C ILE A 467 -4.67 16.70 11.64
N GLY A 468 -4.92 16.27 10.39
CA GLY A 468 -6.26 16.09 9.83
C GLY A 468 -7.19 15.22 10.67
N ARG A 469 -6.66 14.23 11.39
CA ARG A 469 -7.46 13.36 12.28
C ARG A 469 -8.11 14.12 13.44
N TYR A 470 -7.51 15.23 13.86
CA TYR A 470 -8.06 16.09 14.91
C TYR A 470 -8.92 17.22 14.32
N GLY A 471 -9.35 17.10 13.06
CA GLY A 471 -10.20 18.08 12.38
C GLY A 471 -9.46 19.37 11.97
N ARG A 472 -8.13 19.36 11.95
CA ARG A 472 -7.30 20.53 11.64
C ARG A 472 -6.68 20.41 10.24
N ASP A 473 -6.52 21.53 9.54
CA ASP A 473 -5.91 21.57 8.22
C ASP A 473 -4.51 22.20 8.28
N MET A 474 -3.47 21.35 8.31
CA MET A 474 -2.08 21.82 8.37
C MET A 474 -1.71 22.72 7.18
N LEU A 475 -2.17 22.41 5.96
CA LEU A 475 -1.80 23.22 4.79
C LEU A 475 -2.46 24.59 4.86
N GLN A 476 -3.70 24.66 5.35
CA GLN A 476 -4.37 25.94 5.57
C GLN A 476 -3.71 26.74 6.69
N GLU A 477 -3.32 26.11 7.79
CA GLU A 477 -2.60 26.80 8.88
C GLU A 477 -1.24 27.36 8.41
N LEU A 478 -0.55 26.66 7.50
CA LEU A 478 0.67 27.17 6.86
C LEU A 478 0.36 28.35 5.94
N ALA A 479 -0.72 28.27 5.15
CA ALA A 479 -1.16 29.37 4.31
C ALA A 479 -1.52 30.62 5.12
N ASP A 480 -2.23 30.48 6.24
CA ASP A 480 -2.62 31.61 7.10
C ASP A 480 -1.40 32.32 7.72
N LYS A 481 -0.35 31.54 8.07
CA LYS A 481 0.94 32.09 8.53
C LYS A 481 1.64 32.86 7.42
N LEU A 482 1.66 32.32 6.20
CA LEU A 482 2.25 33.00 5.05
C LEU A 482 1.47 34.28 4.71
N ASP A 483 0.14 34.26 4.75
CA ASP A 483 -0.70 35.43 4.52
C ASP A 483 -0.43 36.53 5.55
N THR A 484 -0.13 36.16 6.79
CA THR A 484 0.31 37.11 7.83
C THR A 484 1.67 37.73 7.47
N GLN A 485 2.66 36.92 7.10
CA GLN A 485 3.97 37.43 6.68
C GLN A 485 3.90 38.32 5.43
N ILE A 486 3.06 37.96 4.46
CA ILE A 486 2.81 38.78 3.27
C ILE A 486 2.25 40.15 3.68
N LYS A 487 1.26 40.19 4.58
CA LYS A 487 0.70 41.45 5.10
C LYS A 487 1.77 42.30 5.78
N ASP A 488 2.65 41.70 6.58
CA ASP A 488 3.73 42.41 7.27
C ASP A 488 4.74 43.02 6.29
N VAL A 489 5.14 42.27 5.26
CA VAL A 489 6.05 42.76 4.21
C VAL A 489 5.41 43.89 3.39
N LEU A 490 4.12 43.76 3.06
CA LEU A 490 3.36 44.82 2.38
C LEU A 490 3.24 46.08 3.23
N ALA A 491 3.02 45.94 4.55
CA ALA A 491 3.00 47.09 5.46
C ALA A 491 4.37 47.79 5.51
N ALA A 492 5.47 47.03 5.55
CA ALA A 492 6.83 47.57 5.51
C ALA A 492 7.13 48.29 4.18
N LEU A 493 6.68 47.75 3.04
CA LEU A 493 6.80 48.39 1.74
C LEU A 493 6.05 49.72 1.68
N ARG A 494 4.81 49.77 2.21
CA ARG A 494 4.02 51.02 2.29
C ARG A 494 4.70 52.06 3.17
N ALA A 495 5.30 51.65 4.29
CA ALA A 495 6.05 52.56 5.16
C ALA A 495 7.27 53.21 4.47
N LEU A 496 7.83 52.55 3.45
CA LEU A 496 8.91 53.07 2.60
C LEU A 496 8.38 53.89 1.41
N GLY A 497 7.09 54.24 1.39
CA GLY A 497 6.46 55.04 0.34
C GLY A 497 6.11 54.26 -0.93
N ASP A 498 6.12 52.92 -0.89
CA ASP A 498 5.63 52.10 -2.01
C ASP A 498 4.11 51.96 -1.96
N THR A 499 3.39 52.87 -2.63
CA THR A 499 1.92 52.82 -2.76
C THR A 499 1.47 52.18 -4.08
N ALA A 500 2.40 51.79 -4.95
CA ALA A 500 2.07 51.13 -6.22
C ALA A 500 1.55 49.70 -5.96
N ASP A 501 0.54 49.29 -6.74
CA ASP A 501 0.03 47.91 -6.70
C ASP A 501 1.20 46.93 -6.87
N PRO A 502 1.51 46.10 -5.86
CA PRO A 502 2.68 45.22 -5.89
C PRO A 502 2.63 44.17 -7.01
N PHE A 503 1.50 44.00 -7.69
CA PHE A 503 1.28 43.02 -8.76
C PHE A 503 1.21 43.61 -10.18
N GLY A 504 1.36 44.93 -10.33
CA GLY A 504 0.94 45.70 -11.51
C GLY A 504 1.62 45.42 -12.86
N ASP A 505 2.65 44.58 -12.97
CA ASP A 505 3.32 44.28 -14.26
C ASP A 505 3.77 42.81 -14.43
N SER A 506 3.50 41.90 -13.50
CA SER A 506 4.03 40.51 -13.60
C SER A 506 3.07 39.39 -13.21
N PHE A 507 1.83 39.69 -12.79
CA PHE A 507 0.85 38.68 -12.38
C PHE A 507 -0.45 38.68 -13.21
N SER A 508 -0.55 39.54 -14.22
CA SER A 508 -1.69 39.58 -15.15
C SER A 508 -1.85 38.31 -16.00
N ASP A 509 -0.82 37.47 -16.13
CA ASP A 509 -0.89 36.21 -16.91
C ASP A 509 -1.27 34.97 -16.08
N LEU A 510 -1.41 35.09 -14.75
CA LEU A 510 -1.83 33.97 -13.87
C LEU A 510 -3.26 34.12 -13.32
N SER A 511 -3.97 35.15 -13.75
CA SER A 511 -5.35 35.42 -13.38
C SER A 511 -6.25 35.45 -14.62
N ALA A 512 -6.36 34.34 -15.34
CA ALA A 512 -7.50 34.14 -16.24
C ALA A 512 -8.72 33.69 -15.42
N PRO A 513 -9.90 34.32 -15.57
CA PRO A 513 -11.10 33.90 -14.86
C PRO A 513 -11.82 32.76 -15.60
N SER A 514 -12.34 31.83 -14.77
CA SER A 514 -13.32 30.74 -15.02
C SER A 514 -12.83 29.50 -15.75
#